data_AF-A0A4P9W628-F1
#
_entry.id   AF-A0A4P9W628-F1
#
_cell.length_a   1.000
_cell.length_b   1.000
_cell.length_c   1.000
_cell.angle_alpha   90.00
_cell.angle_beta   90.00
_cell.angle_gamma   90.00
#
_symmetry.space_group_name_H-M   'P 1'
#
loop_
_entity.id
_entity.type
_entity.pdbx_description
1 polymer ?
#
loop_
_entity_poly.entity_id
_entity_poly.type
_entity_poly.pdbx_seq_one_letter_code
_entity_poly.pdbx_strand_id
1 'polypeptide(L)'
;MPADGPNGFVLDGIALICSCVRTLTPASPSAFPSTAIPYLTECVFLAIDIAQAVDTMKSNRHSCVRIIERANRIMKTVDSLASQELDRMEQDGKEPKIEDIQLPTHIMAHLLTLVEVLQETEEFVKSQINQRFIQRFLNRDAIESTLAGLHSQLQVISADLQLALAVDAKSWREQDRLDRDEDLAELEVTLKTLLENDYKILNALELKQQEYMEAMEVRFGGRSVAWRN
;
A
#
# COMPACT_ATOMS: atom_id res chain seq x y z
N MET A 1 6.15 24.73 30.59
CA MET A 1 6.79 24.42 29.30
C MET A 1 6.92 22.91 29.22
N PRO A 2 6.17 22.22 28.34
CA PRO A 2 6.28 20.77 28.24
C PRO A 2 7.60 20.43 27.55
N ALA A 3 8.29 19.44 28.12
CA ALA A 3 9.54 18.89 27.61
C ALA A 3 9.22 17.85 26.53
N ASP A 4 9.08 18.30 25.28
CA ASP A 4 9.10 17.40 24.13
C ASP A 4 10.56 16.98 23.89
N GLY A 5 10.95 15.90 24.56
CA GLY A 5 12.19 15.21 24.26
C GLY A 5 12.12 14.54 22.87
N PRO A 6 13.26 14.33 22.20
CA PRO A 6 13.31 13.69 20.87
C PRO A 6 12.80 12.23 20.84
N ASN A 7 12.37 11.69 21.98
CA ASN A 7 11.89 10.32 22.14
C ASN A 7 10.40 10.14 21.75
N GLY A 8 9.63 11.23 21.61
CA GLY A 8 8.22 11.15 21.21
C GLY A 8 8.02 10.56 19.80
N PHE A 9 8.87 10.94 18.86
CA PHE A 9 8.75 10.50 17.46
C PHE A 9 9.12 9.04 17.20
N VAL A 10 10.04 8.46 18.00
CA VAL A 10 10.45 7.06 17.86
C VAL A 10 9.38 6.13 18.45
N LEU A 11 8.78 6.53 19.57
CA LEU A 11 7.75 5.74 20.26
C LEU A 11 6.39 5.77 19.53
N ASP A 12 6.01 6.92 18.94
CA ASP A 12 4.75 7.02 18.17
C ASP A 12 4.79 6.20 16.87
N GLY A 13 5.97 6.01 16.29
CA GLY A 13 6.16 5.11 15.14
C GLY A 13 6.03 3.62 15.48
N ILE A 14 6.40 3.23 16.70
CA ILE A 14 6.35 1.85 17.22
C ILE A 14 4.93 1.49 17.68
N ALA A 15 4.17 2.46 18.22
CA ALA A 15 2.80 2.24 18.68
C ALA A 15 1.84 1.80 17.56
N LEU A 16 2.05 2.25 16.32
CA LEU A 16 1.19 1.90 15.17
C LEU A 16 1.43 0.46 14.68
N ILE A 17 2.66 -0.05 14.75
CA ILE A 17 3.00 -1.43 14.37
C ILE A 17 2.54 -2.42 15.46
N CYS A 18 2.41 -1.93 16.70
CA CYS A 18 2.02 -2.71 17.87
C CYS A 18 0.53 -3.12 17.88
N SER A 19 -0.34 -2.54 17.05
CA SER A 19 -1.76 -2.96 17.00
C SER A 19 -2.00 -4.26 16.23
N CYS A 20 -1.10 -4.63 15.31
CA CYS A 20 -1.25 -5.84 14.47
C CYS A 20 -0.54 -7.07 15.05
N VAL A 21 0.41 -6.90 15.98
CA VAL A 21 1.35 -7.95 16.43
C VAL A 21 1.02 -8.53 17.82
N ARG A 22 -0.08 -8.11 18.46
CA ARG A 22 -0.36 -8.46 19.87
C ARG A 22 -0.76 -9.91 20.16
N THR A 23 -0.71 -10.79 19.18
CA THR A 23 -0.87 -12.22 19.38
C THR A 23 0.19 -12.92 18.56
N LEU A 24 1.20 -13.52 19.21
CA LEU A 24 1.65 -14.90 18.97
C LEU A 24 2.98 -15.18 19.69
N THR A 25 3.00 -16.32 20.37
CA THR A 25 4.16 -16.96 21.00
C THR A 25 5.13 -17.51 19.95
N PRO A 26 6.45 -17.56 20.22
CA PRO A 26 7.43 -18.02 19.24
C PRO A 26 7.35 -19.55 19.04
N ALA A 27 7.26 -19.99 17.79
CA ALA A 27 7.37 -21.39 17.40
C ALA A 27 8.72 -21.69 16.72
N SER A 28 9.15 -22.94 16.90
CA SER A 28 10.43 -23.59 16.57
C SER A 28 10.97 -23.40 15.13
N PRO A 29 12.31 -23.46 14.91
CA PRO A 29 12.92 -23.20 13.61
C PRO A 29 13.02 -24.47 12.74
N SER A 30 12.21 -24.57 11.68
CA SER A 30 12.54 -25.37 10.49
C SER A 30 11.65 -24.98 9.30
N ALA A 31 12.28 -24.85 8.13
CA ALA A 31 11.75 -24.39 6.84
C ALA A 31 11.62 -22.87 6.70
N PHE A 32 11.95 -22.35 5.51
CA PHE A 32 11.75 -20.94 5.13
C PHE A 32 10.36 -20.49 5.59
N PRO A 33 10.23 -19.52 6.51
CA PRO A 33 8.91 -19.13 6.99
C PRO A 33 8.17 -18.46 5.85
N SER A 34 7.06 -19.04 5.44
CA SER A 34 6.14 -18.45 4.46
C SER A 34 5.44 -17.18 4.98
N THR A 35 5.70 -16.76 6.23
CA THR A 35 5.00 -15.67 6.89
C THR A 35 5.95 -14.53 7.26
N ALA A 36 5.56 -13.31 6.91
CA ALA A 36 6.37 -12.09 7.11
C ALA A 36 6.36 -11.56 8.56
N ILE A 37 5.31 -11.91 9.29
CA ILE A 37 5.00 -11.43 10.64
C ILE A 37 6.11 -11.71 11.67
N PRO A 38 6.69 -12.92 11.80
CA PRO A 38 7.74 -13.18 12.77
C PRO A 38 8.97 -12.28 12.53
N TYR A 39 9.32 -12.03 11.28
CA TYR A 39 10.48 -11.21 10.92
C TYR A 39 10.24 -9.71 11.13
N LEU A 40 9.04 -9.21 10.84
CA LEU A 40 8.66 -7.84 11.20
C LEU A 40 8.71 -7.64 12.72
N THR A 41 8.20 -8.62 13.46
CA THR A 41 8.22 -8.61 14.93
C THR A 41 9.64 -8.59 15.46
N GLU A 42 10.52 -9.43 14.91
CA GLU A 42 11.94 -9.45 15.25
C GLU A 42 12.62 -8.10 14.95
N CYS A 43 12.37 -7.51 13.78
CA CYS A 43 12.90 -6.18 13.44
C CYS A 43 12.46 -5.12 14.46
N VAL A 44 11.20 -5.17 14.93
CA VAL A 44 10.68 -4.22 15.94
C VAL A 44 11.40 -4.41 17.27
N PHE A 45 11.59 -5.65 17.74
CA PHE A 45 12.32 -5.91 18.96
C PHE A 45 13.78 -5.44 18.88
N LEU A 46 14.48 -5.76 17.79
CA LEU A 46 15.84 -5.29 17.55
C LEU A 46 15.89 -3.76 17.54
N ALA A 47 14.96 -3.08 16.86
CA ALA A 47 14.93 -1.62 16.81
C ALA A 47 14.74 -1.00 18.21
N ILE A 48 13.91 -1.60 19.07
CA ILE A 48 13.72 -1.17 20.46
C ILE A 48 15.00 -1.36 21.27
N ASP A 49 15.63 -2.53 21.17
CA ASP A 49 16.83 -2.86 21.94
C ASP A 49 18.01 -1.96 21.53
N ILE A 50 18.18 -1.72 20.23
CA ILE A 50 19.18 -0.79 19.71
C ILE A 50 18.88 0.62 20.21
N ALA A 51 17.62 1.09 20.17
CA ALA A 51 17.26 2.43 20.64
C ALA A 51 17.61 2.64 22.12
N GLN A 52 17.29 1.65 22.97
CA GLN A 52 17.65 1.68 24.39
C GLN A 52 19.17 1.69 24.60
N ALA A 53 19.91 0.88 23.84
CA ALA A 53 21.37 0.84 23.92
C ALA A 53 22.02 2.14 23.44
N VAL A 54 21.47 2.76 22.38
CA VAL A 54 21.96 4.02 21.79
C VAL A 54 21.88 5.19 22.78
N ASP A 55 20.91 5.19 23.70
CA ASP A 55 20.81 6.22 24.74
C ASP A 55 21.97 6.17 25.74
N THR A 56 22.66 5.04 25.86
CA THR A 56 23.85 4.90 26.71
C THR A 56 25.16 5.25 25.99
N MET A 57 25.12 5.49 24.68
CA MET A 57 26.31 5.77 23.88
C MET A 57 26.84 7.19 24.08
N LYS A 58 28.16 7.31 24.26
CA LYS A 58 28.85 8.61 24.40
C LYS A 58 29.21 9.27 23.06
N SER A 59 29.17 8.54 21.95
CA SER A 59 29.61 9.00 20.62
C SER A 59 28.78 8.34 19.53
N ASN A 60 28.68 8.99 18.35
CA ASN A 60 27.94 8.49 17.18
C ASN A 60 26.44 8.20 17.38
N ARG A 61 25.88 8.63 18.51
CA ARG A 61 24.45 8.47 18.86
C ARG A 61 23.52 8.89 17.74
N HIS A 62 23.73 10.09 17.18
CA HIS A 62 22.88 10.61 16.09
C HIS A 62 22.90 9.74 14.83
N SER A 63 24.04 9.13 14.50
CA SER A 63 24.14 8.25 13.34
C SER A 63 23.37 6.95 13.57
N CYS A 64 23.46 6.37 14.78
CA CYS A 64 22.68 5.18 15.13
C CYS A 64 21.18 5.47 15.20
N VAL A 65 20.76 6.62 15.76
CA VAL A 65 19.35 7.04 15.74
C VAL A 65 18.82 7.13 14.31
N ARG A 66 19.59 7.72 13.39
CA ARG A 66 19.20 7.78 11.96
C ARG A 66 19.07 6.40 11.31
N ILE A 67 19.90 5.42 11.69
CA ILE A 67 19.79 4.04 11.20
C ILE A 67 18.46 3.44 11.66
N ILE A 68 18.12 3.57 12.95
CA ILE A 68 16.84 3.10 13.50
C ILE A 68 15.65 3.78 12.82
N GLU A 69 15.69 5.10 12.64
CA GLU A 69 14.63 5.84 11.95
C GLU A 69 14.41 5.36 10.51
N ARG A 70 15.49 5.03 9.80
CA ARG A 70 15.42 4.50 8.43
C ARG A 70 14.86 3.07 8.42
N ALA A 71 15.33 2.21 9.32
CA ALA A 71 14.78 0.86 9.48
C ALA A 71 13.28 0.90 9.80
N ASN A 72 12.83 1.81 10.66
CA ASN A 72 11.41 2.02 10.95
C ASN A 72 10.59 2.41 9.71
N ARG A 73 11.13 3.25 8.82
CA ARG A 73 10.45 3.57 7.55
C ARG A 73 10.35 2.36 6.64
N ILE A 74 11.39 1.56 6.56
CA ILE A 74 11.40 0.31 5.79
C ILE A 74 10.35 -0.66 6.35
N MET A 75 10.32 -0.87 7.67
CA MET A 75 9.31 -1.72 8.31
C MET A 75 7.88 -1.27 8.00
N LYS A 76 7.58 0.03 8.08
CA LYS A 76 6.27 0.58 7.69
C LYS A 76 5.93 0.34 6.21
N THR A 77 6.93 0.36 5.35
CA THR A 77 6.76 0.10 3.92
C THR A 77 6.38 -1.37 3.69
N VAL A 78 7.06 -2.29 4.38
CA VAL A 78 6.76 -3.72 4.32
C VAL A 78 5.40 -4.04 4.95
N ASP A 79 5.03 -3.38 6.05
CA ASP A 79 3.72 -3.50 6.69
C ASP A 79 2.58 -3.03 5.76
N SER A 80 2.80 -1.92 5.04
CA SER A 80 1.86 -1.45 4.02
C SER A 80 1.71 -2.43 2.86
N LEU A 81 2.79 -3.09 2.44
CA LEU A 81 2.74 -4.13 1.39
C LEU A 81 2.00 -5.37 1.88
N ALA A 82 2.28 -5.82 3.11
CA ALA A 82 1.57 -6.93 3.72
C ALA A 82 0.06 -6.65 3.86
N SER A 83 -0.31 -5.42 4.22
CA SER A 83 -1.70 -4.99 4.30
C SER A 83 -2.39 -4.99 2.92
N GLN A 84 -1.68 -4.55 1.87
CA GLN A 84 -2.22 -4.59 0.50
C GLN A 84 -2.47 -6.03 0.01
N GLU A 85 -1.58 -6.97 0.33
CA GLU A 85 -1.82 -8.39 -0.01
C GLU A 85 -3.01 -8.96 0.77
N LEU A 86 -3.23 -8.52 2.01
CA LEU A 86 -4.41 -8.89 2.80
C LEU A 86 -5.70 -8.41 2.13
N ASP A 87 -5.75 -7.14 1.71
CA ASP A 87 -6.89 -6.56 1.00
C ASP A 87 -7.18 -7.31 -0.31
N ARG A 88 -6.15 -7.77 -1.04
CA ARG A 88 -6.30 -8.61 -2.24
C ARG A 88 -6.94 -9.96 -1.91
N MET A 89 -6.52 -10.61 -0.83
CA MET A 89 -7.08 -11.91 -0.42
C MET A 89 -8.55 -11.79 -0.01
N GLU A 90 -8.95 -10.67 0.60
CA GLU A 90 -10.36 -10.38 0.91
C GLU A 90 -11.21 -10.19 -0.36
N GLN A 91 -10.69 -9.48 -1.36
CA GLN A 91 -11.38 -9.28 -2.65
C GLN A 91 -11.59 -10.59 -3.43
N ASP A 92 -10.66 -11.53 -3.30
CA ASP A 92 -10.75 -12.87 -3.90
C ASP A 92 -11.73 -13.82 -3.16
N GLY A 93 -12.40 -13.34 -2.11
CA GLY A 93 -13.41 -14.11 -1.36
C GLY A 93 -12.83 -15.23 -0.50
N LYS A 94 -11.52 -15.20 -0.20
CA LYS A 94 -10.88 -16.09 0.77
C LYS A 94 -10.95 -15.44 2.14
N GLU A 95 -11.40 -16.17 3.17
CA GLU A 95 -11.27 -15.69 4.55
C GLU A 95 -9.78 -15.48 4.86
N PRO A 96 -9.32 -14.24 5.09
CA PRO A 96 -7.92 -13.99 5.34
C PRO A 96 -7.58 -14.49 6.74
N LYS A 97 -6.77 -15.55 6.81
CA LYS A 97 -6.05 -15.86 8.05
C LYS A 97 -4.74 -15.10 8.03
N ILE A 98 -4.46 -14.38 9.11
CA ILE A 98 -3.21 -13.62 9.32
C ILE A 98 -1.97 -14.50 9.11
N GLU A 99 -2.09 -15.81 9.35
CA GLU A 99 -1.04 -16.82 9.15
C GLU A 99 -0.75 -17.16 7.69
N ASP A 100 -1.57 -16.71 6.73
CA ASP A 100 -1.42 -17.01 5.29
C ASP A 100 -0.82 -15.85 4.48
N ILE A 101 -0.42 -14.74 5.13
CA ILE A 101 0.18 -13.59 4.43
C ILE A 101 1.56 -13.97 3.87
N GLN A 102 1.56 -14.33 2.58
CA GLN A 102 2.77 -14.64 1.83
C GLN A 102 3.22 -13.38 1.06
N LEU A 103 4.23 -12.72 1.59
CA LEU A 103 4.89 -11.66 0.83
C LEU A 103 5.62 -12.26 -0.38
N PRO A 104 5.66 -11.54 -1.51
CA PRO A 104 6.52 -11.90 -2.63
C PRO A 104 7.95 -12.20 -2.18
N THR A 105 8.57 -13.25 -2.76
CA THR A 105 9.88 -13.76 -2.33
C THR A 105 10.97 -12.68 -2.29
N HIS A 106 10.91 -11.72 -3.20
CA HIS A 106 11.85 -10.59 -3.24
C HIS A 106 11.69 -9.64 -2.04
N ILE A 107 10.45 -9.35 -1.62
CA ILE A 107 10.17 -8.54 -0.43
C ILE A 107 10.62 -9.29 0.84
N MET A 108 10.37 -10.60 0.90
CA MET A 108 10.84 -11.43 2.02
C MET A 108 12.37 -11.42 2.13
N ALA A 109 13.09 -11.50 1.00
CA ALA A 109 14.55 -11.42 0.99
C ALA A 109 15.05 -10.06 1.54
N HIS A 110 14.40 -8.95 1.17
CA HIS A 110 14.72 -7.64 1.73
C HIS A 110 14.43 -7.53 3.22
N LEU A 111 13.37 -8.18 3.71
CA LEU A 111 13.03 -8.22 5.13
C LEU A 111 14.07 -9.02 5.93
N LEU A 112 14.52 -10.17 5.42
CA LEU A 112 15.61 -10.94 6.02
C LEU A 112 16.91 -10.13 6.06
N THR A 113 17.24 -9.44 4.96
CA THR A 113 18.42 -8.57 4.91
C THR A 113 18.29 -7.43 5.93
N LEU A 114 17.09 -6.89 6.14
CA LEU A 114 16.85 -5.87 7.17
C LEU A 114 17.11 -6.39 8.58
N VAL A 115 16.69 -7.62 8.89
CA VAL A 115 16.99 -8.28 10.17
C VAL A 115 18.50 -8.36 10.38
N GLU A 116 19.25 -8.84 9.39
CA GLU A 116 20.72 -8.94 9.44
C GLU A 116 21.37 -7.57 9.70
N VAL A 117 20.95 -6.52 8.98
CA VAL A 117 21.47 -5.16 9.16
C VAL A 117 21.17 -4.63 10.57
N LEU A 118 20.00 -4.94 11.13
CA LEU A 118 19.65 -4.55 12.50
C LEU A 118 20.49 -5.31 13.53
N GLN A 119 20.75 -6.61 13.34
CA GLN A 119 21.64 -7.39 14.20
C GLN A 119 23.07 -6.83 14.14
N GLU A 120 23.62 -6.55 12.95
CA GLU A 120 24.93 -5.90 12.80
C GLU A 120 24.98 -4.53 13.49
N THR A 121 23.90 -3.76 13.41
CA THR A 121 23.77 -2.47 14.10
C THR A 121 23.78 -2.65 15.61
N GLU A 122 23.09 -3.66 16.13
CA GLU A 122 23.04 -3.96 17.56
C GLU A 122 24.43 -4.36 18.09
N GLU A 123 25.14 -5.24 17.39
CA GLU A 123 26.51 -5.62 17.72
C GLU A 123 27.46 -4.42 17.69
N PHE A 124 27.33 -3.59 16.65
CA PHE A 124 28.09 -2.34 16.54
C PHE A 124 27.84 -1.43 17.75
N VAL A 125 26.58 -1.18 18.11
CA VAL A 125 26.23 -0.34 19.27
C VAL A 125 26.79 -0.92 20.57
N LYS A 126 26.63 -2.22 20.82
CA LYS A 126 27.20 -2.91 21.99
C LYS A 126 28.73 -2.76 22.05
N SER A 127 29.40 -2.85 20.89
CA SER A 127 30.86 -2.64 20.82
C SER A 127 31.25 -1.20 21.19
N GLN A 128 30.49 -0.21 20.72
CA GLN A 128 30.77 1.21 20.94
C GLN A 128 30.55 1.65 22.39
N ILE A 129 29.58 1.05 23.10
CA ILE A 129 29.35 1.33 24.52
C ILE A 129 30.58 0.97 25.35
N ASN A 130 31.18 -0.19 25.08
CA ASN A 130 32.29 -0.76 25.84
C ASN A 130 33.67 -0.17 25.49
N GLN A 131 33.82 0.46 24.33
CA GLN A 131 35.11 1.01 23.90
C GLN A 131 35.56 2.21 24.74
N ARG A 132 36.85 2.25 25.10
CA ARG A 132 37.47 3.42 25.74
C ARG A 132 37.67 4.56 24.73
N PHE A 133 37.72 5.81 25.20
CA PHE A 133 37.87 6.98 24.33
C PHE A 133 39.04 6.87 23.35
N ILE A 134 40.22 6.45 23.82
CA ILE A 134 41.43 6.32 22.97
C ILE A 134 41.22 5.31 21.83
N GLN A 135 40.53 4.19 22.10
CA GLN A 135 40.22 3.20 21.07
C GLN A 135 39.25 3.75 20.02
N ARG A 136 38.24 4.52 20.44
CA ARG A 136 37.30 5.18 19.51
C ARG A 136 38.00 6.22 18.65
N PHE A 137 38.95 6.96 19.23
CA PHE A 137 39.71 7.97 18.51
C PHE A 137 40.63 7.34 17.46
N LEU A 138 41.35 6.28 17.82
CA LEU A 138 42.24 5.57 16.89
C LEU A 138 41.48 4.84 15.78
N ASN A 139 40.28 4.32 16.08
CA ASN A 139 39.45 3.59 15.13
C ASN A 139 38.37 4.45 14.46
N ARG A 140 38.50 5.78 14.49
CA ARG A 140 37.46 6.69 14.00
C ARG A 140 37.07 6.40 12.54
N ASP A 141 38.04 6.25 11.66
CA ASP A 141 37.79 6.03 10.23
C ASP A 141 37.11 4.69 9.97
N ALA A 142 37.50 3.65 10.71
CA ALA A 142 36.85 2.34 10.65
C ALA A 142 35.39 2.43 11.13
N ILE A 143 35.13 3.16 12.21
CA ILE A 143 33.78 3.38 12.75
C ILE A 143 32.91 4.14 11.74
N GLU A 144 33.45 5.21 11.13
CA GLU A 144 32.75 5.96 10.08
C GLU A 144 32.46 5.08 8.85
N SER A 145 33.40 4.23 8.46
CA SER A 145 33.21 3.28 7.36
C SER A 145 32.12 2.25 7.66
N THR A 146 32.06 1.69 8.88
CA THR A 146 31.00 0.75 9.26
C THR A 146 29.63 1.42 9.23
N LEU A 147 29.51 2.64 9.78
CA LEU A 147 28.26 3.40 9.76
C LEU A 147 27.81 3.75 8.34
N ALA A 148 28.75 4.07 7.45
CA ALA A 148 28.47 4.31 6.03
C ALA A 148 27.98 3.03 5.33
N GLY A 149 28.57 1.89 5.64
CA GLY A 149 28.14 0.57 5.16
C GLY A 149 26.69 0.26 5.53
N LEU A 150 26.36 0.37 6.83
CA LEU A 150 25.00 0.16 7.33
C LEU A 150 23.99 1.13 6.69
N HIS A 151 24.37 2.40 6.53
CA HIS A 151 23.53 3.39 5.82
C HIS A 151 23.28 3.00 4.37
N SER A 152 24.32 2.52 3.67
CA SER A 152 24.23 2.12 2.27
C SER A 152 23.32 0.90 2.10
N GLN A 153 23.44 -0.11 2.96
CA GLN A 153 22.59 -1.29 2.93
C GLN A 153 21.11 -0.93 3.13
N LEU A 154 20.79 -0.11 4.15
CA LEU A 154 19.42 0.37 4.35
C LEU A 154 18.90 1.19 3.17
N GLN A 155 19.76 1.99 2.54
CA GLN A 155 19.37 2.79 1.38
C GLN A 155 19.04 1.91 0.16
N VAL A 156 19.80 0.84 -0.07
CA VAL A 156 19.51 -0.13 -1.14
C VAL A 156 18.17 -0.81 -0.88
N ILE A 157 17.97 -1.36 0.32
CA ILE A 157 16.69 -2.00 0.71
C ILE A 157 15.52 -1.03 0.51
N SER A 158 15.65 0.20 0.97
CA SER A 158 14.59 1.21 0.83
C SER A 158 14.30 1.56 -0.62
N ALA A 159 15.31 1.63 -1.49
CA ALA A 159 15.12 1.96 -2.90
C ALA A 159 14.40 0.82 -3.65
N ASP A 160 14.79 -0.42 -3.38
CA ASP A 160 14.20 -1.59 -4.02
C ASP A 160 12.74 -1.79 -3.61
N LEU A 161 12.41 -1.59 -2.32
CA LEU A 161 11.02 -1.64 -1.85
C LEU A 161 10.15 -0.51 -2.41
N GLN A 162 10.70 0.70 -2.55
CA GLN A 162 10.00 1.80 -3.20
C GLN A 162 9.73 1.53 -4.67
N LEU A 163 10.69 0.90 -5.37
CA LEU A 163 10.51 0.47 -6.75
C LEU A 163 9.39 -0.57 -6.86
N ALA A 164 9.36 -1.57 -5.98
CA ALA A 164 8.30 -2.57 -5.93
C ALA A 164 6.92 -1.91 -5.77
N LEU A 165 6.77 -0.99 -4.81
CA LEU A 165 5.54 -0.22 -4.63
C LEU A 165 5.14 0.61 -5.86
N ALA A 166 6.11 1.25 -6.51
CA ALA A 166 5.85 2.09 -7.68
C ALA A 166 5.40 1.27 -8.90
N VAL A 167 5.95 0.06 -9.07
CA VAL A 167 5.55 -0.89 -10.12
C VAL A 167 4.11 -1.36 -9.88
N ASP A 168 3.79 -1.76 -8.66
CA ASP A 168 2.43 -2.19 -8.32
C ASP A 168 1.41 -1.07 -8.50
N ALA A 169 1.69 0.13 -8.01
CA ALA A 169 0.81 1.29 -8.20
C ALA A 169 0.56 1.63 -9.68
N LYS A 170 1.53 1.34 -10.57
CA LYS A 170 1.34 1.49 -12.02
C LYS A 170 0.39 0.43 -12.57
N SER A 171 0.47 -0.81 -12.10
CA SER A 171 -0.44 -1.90 -12.49
C SER A 171 -1.89 -1.54 -12.15
N TRP A 172 -2.13 -1.06 -10.92
CA TRP A 172 -3.46 -0.62 -10.48
C TRP A 172 -4.03 0.49 -11.36
N ARG A 173 -3.23 1.50 -11.68
CA ARG A 173 -3.68 2.59 -12.57
C ARG A 173 -4.05 2.11 -13.97
N GLU A 174 -3.37 1.09 -14.47
CA GLU A 174 -3.69 0.53 -15.78
C GLU A 174 -4.98 -0.29 -15.72
N GLN A 175 -5.19 -1.06 -14.66
CA GLN A 175 -6.43 -1.79 -14.45
C GLN A 175 -7.63 -0.83 -14.29
N ASP A 176 -7.49 0.20 -13.45
CA ASP A 176 -8.47 1.30 -13.32
C ASP A 176 -8.73 2.03 -14.64
N ARG A 177 -7.79 2.02 -15.59
CA ARG A 177 -7.97 2.60 -16.92
C ARG A 177 -8.81 1.68 -17.80
N LEU A 178 -8.52 0.38 -17.78
CA LEU A 178 -9.29 -0.63 -18.52
C LEU A 178 -10.73 -0.69 -18.04
N ASP A 179 -10.97 -0.71 -16.73
CA ASP A 179 -12.32 -0.73 -16.15
C ASP A 179 -13.12 0.50 -16.59
N ARG A 180 -12.49 1.69 -16.61
CA ARG A 180 -13.14 2.91 -17.14
C ARG A 180 -13.44 2.84 -18.63
N ASP A 181 -12.55 2.25 -19.42
CA ASP A 181 -12.76 2.07 -20.86
C ASP A 181 -13.93 1.10 -21.12
N GLU A 182 -14.08 0.04 -20.30
CA GLU A 182 -15.20 -0.90 -20.34
C GLU A 182 -16.52 -0.25 -19.92
N ASP A 183 -16.54 0.48 -18.79
CA ASP A 183 -17.70 1.24 -18.32
C ASP A 183 -18.20 2.23 -19.38
N LEU A 184 -17.27 2.92 -20.06
CA LEU A 184 -17.59 3.83 -21.16
C LEU A 184 -18.21 3.09 -22.35
N ALA A 185 -17.68 1.93 -22.72
CA ALA A 185 -18.24 1.12 -23.80
C ALA A 185 -19.66 0.63 -23.47
N GLU A 186 -19.92 0.23 -22.22
CA GLU A 186 -21.26 -0.18 -21.77
C GLU A 186 -22.24 1.00 -21.79
N LEU A 187 -21.80 2.19 -21.35
CA LEU A 187 -22.59 3.42 -21.43
C LEU A 187 -22.92 3.79 -22.88
N GLU A 188 -22.00 3.63 -23.83
CA GLU A 188 -22.25 3.87 -25.25
C GLU A 188 -23.31 2.92 -25.83
N VAL A 189 -23.25 1.63 -25.45
CA VAL A 189 -24.25 0.64 -25.87
C VAL A 189 -25.62 0.98 -25.30
N THR A 190 -25.66 1.37 -24.02
CA THR A 190 -26.90 1.80 -23.35
C THR A 190 -27.48 3.03 -24.02
N LEU A 191 -26.65 4.03 -24.34
CA LEU A 191 -27.07 5.26 -25.02
C LEU A 191 -27.62 4.98 -26.42
N LYS A 192 -26.98 4.11 -27.21
CA LYS A 192 -27.50 3.66 -28.52
C LYS A 192 -28.87 3.01 -28.39
N THR A 193 -29.04 2.13 -27.40
CA THR A 193 -30.31 1.44 -27.15
C THR A 193 -31.43 2.42 -26.78
N LEU A 194 -31.13 3.44 -25.97
CA LEU A 194 -32.09 4.49 -25.63
C LEU A 194 -32.47 5.32 -26.87
N LEU A 195 -31.49 5.73 -27.68
CA LEU A 195 -31.74 6.46 -28.92
C LEU A 195 -32.61 5.66 -29.91
N GLU A 196 -32.38 4.35 -30.04
CA GLU A 196 -33.21 3.48 -30.86
C GLU A 196 -34.65 3.39 -30.34
N ASN A 197 -34.84 3.34 -29.02
CA ASN A 197 -36.17 3.36 -28.43
C ASN A 197 -36.89 4.69 -28.66
N ASP A 198 -36.20 5.81 -28.49
CA ASP A 198 -36.76 7.14 -28.77
C ASP A 198 -37.19 7.27 -30.23
N TYR A 199 -36.38 6.76 -31.16
CA TYR A 199 -36.73 6.73 -32.59
C TYR A 199 -37.98 5.88 -32.86
N LYS A 200 -38.11 4.70 -32.24
CA LYS A 200 -39.30 3.85 -32.36
C LYS A 200 -40.55 4.53 -31.82
N ILE A 201 -40.44 5.25 -30.70
CA ILE A 201 -41.56 5.98 -30.10
C ILE A 201 -42.00 7.12 -31.03
N LEU A 202 -41.05 7.91 -31.55
CA LEU A 202 -41.34 8.99 -32.49
C LEU A 202 -42.06 8.48 -33.74
N ASN A 203 -41.57 7.42 -34.37
CA ASN A 203 -42.24 6.81 -35.52
C ASN A 203 -43.65 6.29 -35.18
N ALA A 204 -43.83 5.67 -34.00
CA ALA A 204 -45.14 5.18 -33.58
C ALA A 204 -46.14 6.33 -33.34
N LEU A 205 -45.66 7.46 -32.80
CA LEU A 205 -46.48 8.65 -32.60
C LEU A 205 -46.86 9.31 -33.93
N GLU A 206 -45.93 9.42 -34.88
CA GLU A 206 -46.20 9.95 -36.22
C GLU A 206 -47.24 9.10 -36.96
N LEU A 207 -47.07 7.77 -36.92
CA LEU A 207 -48.04 6.84 -37.50
C LEU A 207 -49.43 7.01 -36.87
N LYS A 208 -49.51 7.09 -35.54
CA LYS A 208 -50.77 7.32 -34.83
C LYS A 208 -51.42 8.64 -35.23
N GLN A 209 -50.64 9.71 -35.34
CA GLN A 209 -51.14 11.01 -35.77
C GLN A 209 -51.73 10.95 -37.19
N GLN A 210 -51.07 10.25 -38.10
CA GLN A 210 -51.56 10.05 -39.46
C GLN A 210 -52.87 9.24 -39.49
N GLU A 211 -52.95 8.13 -38.73
CA GLU A 211 -54.18 7.34 -38.57
C GLU A 211 -55.34 8.20 -38.02
N TYR A 212 -55.08 9.08 -37.05
CA TYR A 212 -56.09 10.00 -36.51
C TYR A 212 -56.56 11.03 -37.54
N MET A 213 -55.65 11.57 -38.35
CA MET A 213 -55.98 12.51 -39.43
C MET A 213 -56.84 11.84 -40.49
N GLU A 214 -56.46 10.63 -40.95
CA GLU A 214 -57.24 9.84 -41.90
C GLU A 214 -58.63 9.50 -41.36
N ALA A 215 -58.73 9.08 -40.09
CA ALA A 215 -60.02 8.80 -39.45
C ALA A 215 -60.90 10.06 -39.34
N MET A 216 -60.32 11.24 -39.11
CA MET A 216 -61.05 12.52 -39.16
C MET A 216 -61.51 12.87 -40.56
N GLU A 217 -60.66 12.70 -41.59
CA GLU A 217 -61.03 12.93 -42.97
C GLU A 217 -62.17 12.02 -43.42
N VAL A 218 -62.19 10.76 -43.02
CA VAL A 218 -63.33 9.85 -43.29
C VAL A 218 -64.60 10.33 -42.58
N ARG A 219 -64.50 10.82 -41.35
CA ARG A 219 -65.65 11.24 -40.52
C ARG A 219 -66.23 12.62 -40.92
N PHE A 220 -65.39 13.51 -41.45
CA PHE A 220 -65.75 14.89 -41.77
C PHE A 220 -65.73 15.21 -43.28
N GLY A 221 -64.87 14.57 -44.07
CA GLY A 221 -64.80 14.70 -45.53
C GLY A 221 -65.98 14.03 -46.27
N GLY A 222 -66.65 13.05 -45.64
CA GLY A 222 -67.92 12.51 -46.13
C GLY A 222 -69.13 13.43 -45.94
N ARG A 223 -68.98 14.54 -45.20
CA ARG A 223 -70.01 15.58 -45.09
C ARG A 223 -69.62 16.74 -46.00
N SER A 224 -69.87 16.57 -47.30
CA SER A 224 -70.05 17.70 -48.20
C SER A 224 -71.17 18.56 -47.63
N VAL A 225 -70.77 19.67 -47.05
CA VAL A 225 -71.66 20.62 -46.41
C VAL A 225 -72.48 21.30 -47.51
N ALA A 226 -73.72 20.83 -47.68
CA ALA A 226 -74.74 21.54 -48.45
C ALA A 226 -75.20 22.78 -47.65
N TRP A 227 -74.43 23.86 -47.72
CA TRP A 227 -74.96 25.21 -47.46
C TRP A 227 -75.09 25.93 -48.81
N ARG A 228 -76.31 25.89 -49.39
CA ARG A 228 -76.92 26.75 -50.44
C ARG A 228 -78.09 25.95 -51.01
N ASN A 229 -79.36 26.36 -50.98
CA ASN A 229 -80.03 27.63 -50.68
C ASN A 229 -81.26 27.36 -49.80
#